data_AF-A0A2S6R1J2-F1
#
_entry.id   AF-A0A2S6R1J2-F1
#
_cell.length_a   1.000
_cell.length_b   1.000
_cell.length_c   1.000
_cell.angle_alpha   90.00
_cell.angle_beta   90.00
_cell.angle_gamma   90.00
#
_symmetry.space_group_name_H-M   'P 1'
#
loop_
_entity.id
_entity.type
_entity.pdbx_description
1 polymer ?
#
loop_
_entity_poly.entity_id
_entity_poly.type
_entity_poly.pdbx_seq_one_letter_code
_entity_poly.pdbx_strand_id
1 'polypeptide(L)'
;SLAYLDQFGLPVAALDHMSARIADGYDQLARGAISHVNKTAAALGCKPGQDCRTAAELMTAAVQWSGPSPEFGESRFLLRERVGQPLVWGVDSTSLLRPEDNGAVMITASHGALFASAEKKPIAGPPLAAIFNDAGGGADGCGFSRLAVLDGEGVIAATVAAASARIGDARSAWESGIISHTNAHAHAAGIIPGDDLPTFADKAIAAERGD
;
A
#
# COMPACT_ATOMS: atom_id res chain seq x y z
N SER A 1 14.98 -0.54 -1.54
CA SER A 1 15.14 -1.12 -2.90
C SER A 1 16.34 -0.54 -3.65
N LEU A 2 16.51 0.79 -3.77
CA LEU A 2 17.57 1.43 -4.58
C LEU A 2 18.98 0.84 -4.38
N ALA A 3 19.51 0.89 -3.15
CA ALA A 3 20.84 0.38 -2.84
C ALA A 3 20.98 -1.14 -2.97
N TYR A 4 19.88 -1.88 -2.81
CA TYR A 4 19.86 -3.33 -2.98
C TYR A 4 19.98 -3.71 -4.46
N LEU A 5 19.16 -3.08 -5.33
CA LEU A 5 19.17 -3.35 -6.77
C LEU A 5 20.45 -2.85 -7.46
N ASP A 6 21.11 -1.85 -6.87
CA ASP A 6 22.44 -1.40 -7.31
C ASP A 6 23.51 -2.51 -7.22
N GLN A 7 23.38 -3.44 -6.27
CA GLN A 7 24.32 -4.56 -6.12
C GLN A 7 24.29 -5.53 -7.32
N PHE A 8 23.20 -5.50 -8.09
CA PHE A 8 23.02 -6.32 -9.28
C PHE A 8 23.26 -5.54 -10.59
N GLY A 9 23.67 -4.27 -10.49
CA GLY A 9 23.82 -3.40 -11.66
C GLY A 9 22.49 -3.10 -12.35
N LEU A 10 21.37 -3.19 -11.63
CA LEU A 10 20.05 -2.84 -12.14
C LEU A 10 19.81 -1.34 -11.99
N PRO A 11 19.54 -0.57 -13.06
CA PRO A 11 19.19 0.84 -12.92
C PRO A 11 17.80 0.98 -12.32
N VAL A 12 17.67 1.80 -11.28
CA VAL A 12 16.38 2.03 -10.60
C VAL A 12 16.24 3.49 -10.22
N ALA A 13 15.04 4.02 -10.43
CA ALA A 13 14.61 5.32 -9.93
C ALA A 13 13.34 5.17 -9.08
N ALA A 14 13.16 6.10 -8.15
CA ALA A 14 11.90 6.31 -7.45
C ALA A 14 11.26 7.62 -7.94
N LEU A 15 9.94 7.61 -8.10
CA LEU A 15 9.18 8.83 -8.38
C LEU A 15 8.84 9.56 -7.08
N ASP A 16 8.71 10.87 -7.15
CA ASP A 16 8.04 11.62 -6.11
C ASP A 16 6.55 11.26 -6.10
N HIS A 17 6.07 10.72 -5.00
CA HIS A 17 4.66 10.38 -4.77
C HIS A 17 3.69 11.54 -5.02
N MET A 18 4.13 12.80 -4.89
CA MET A 18 3.30 13.98 -5.18
C MET A 18 3.27 14.36 -6.67
N SER A 19 4.17 13.81 -7.48
CA SER A 19 4.28 14.17 -8.91
C SER A 19 3.36 13.37 -9.82
N ALA A 20 3.06 12.13 -9.45
CA ALA A 20 2.19 11.22 -10.20
C ALA A 20 1.50 10.22 -9.28
N ARG A 21 0.39 9.65 -9.76
CA ARG A 21 -0.41 8.69 -9.01
C ARG A 21 0.34 7.38 -8.85
N ILE A 22 0.41 6.89 -7.62
CA ILE A 22 0.87 5.52 -7.38
C ILE A 22 -0.15 4.55 -7.98
N ALA A 23 0.32 3.40 -8.49
CA ALA A 23 -0.48 2.39 -9.18
C ALA A 23 -1.10 2.81 -10.53
N ASP A 24 -0.62 3.88 -11.16
CA ASP A 24 -0.97 4.29 -12.52
C ASP A 24 0.31 4.53 -13.36
N GLY A 25 0.73 3.49 -14.10
CA GLY A 25 1.95 3.55 -14.91
C GLY A 25 1.88 4.56 -16.08
N TYR A 26 0.68 4.83 -16.61
CA TYR A 26 0.50 5.82 -17.67
C TYR A 26 0.70 7.23 -17.12
N ASP A 27 0.10 7.53 -15.97
CA ASP A 27 0.27 8.82 -15.29
C ASP A 27 1.72 9.05 -14.85
N GLN A 28 2.37 8.02 -14.30
CA GLN A 28 3.78 8.04 -13.94
C GLN A 28 4.67 8.39 -15.14
N LEU A 29 4.45 7.75 -16.29
CA LEU A 29 5.22 8.05 -17.50
C LEU A 29 4.88 9.42 -18.10
N ALA A 30 3.65 9.92 -17.90
CA ALA A 30 3.20 11.19 -18.45
C ALA A 30 3.73 12.40 -17.67
N ARG A 31 3.78 12.33 -16.33
CA ARG A 31 4.11 13.51 -15.50
C ARG A 31 4.95 13.21 -14.26
N GLY A 32 5.32 11.96 -14.02
CA GLY A 32 6.13 11.60 -12.85
C GLY A 32 7.49 12.28 -12.88
N ALA A 33 7.92 12.77 -11.72
CA ALA A 33 9.25 13.33 -11.50
C ALA A 33 10.08 12.37 -10.67
N ILE A 34 11.33 12.14 -11.07
CA ILE A 34 12.29 11.33 -10.33
C ILE A 34 12.65 12.05 -9.03
N SER A 35 12.50 11.39 -7.88
CA SER A 35 12.96 11.89 -6.58
C SER A 35 14.33 11.32 -6.21
N HIS A 36 14.58 10.06 -6.55
CA HIS A 36 15.81 9.36 -6.20
C HIS A 36 16.23 8.40 -7.32
N VAL A 37 17.53 8.16 -7.41
CA VAL A 37 18.15 7.19 -8.33
C VAL A 37 19.21 6.40 -7.59
N ASN A 38 19.47 5.16 -8.01
CA ASN A 38 20.67 4.43 -7.58
C ASN A 38 21.89 4.80 -8.44
N LYS A 39 23.07 4.29 -8.07
CA LYS A 39 24.33 4.65 -8.76
C LYS A 39 24.35 4.15 -10.19
N THR A 40 23.78 2.96 -10.43
CA THR A 40 23.65 2.36 -11.76
C THR A 40 22.82 3.26 -12.68
N ALA A 41 21.65 3.72 -12.22
CA ALA A 41 20.82 4.66 -12.98
C ALA A 41 21.54 6.01 -13.20
N ALA A 42 22.23 6.52 -12.18
CA ALA A 42 22.99 7.76 -12.28
C ALA A 42 24.12 7.68 -13.32
N ALA A 43 24.79 6.54 -13.45
CA ALA A 43 25.81 6.30 -14.47
C ALA A 43 25.26 6.34 -15.91
N LEU A 44 23.96 6.09 -16.08
CA LEU A 44 23.23 6.24 -17.35
C LEU A 44 22.68 7.66 -17.56
N GLY A 45 22.95 8.59 -16.64
CA GLY A 45 22.54 9.99 -16.72
C GLY A 45 21.23 10.33 -16.03
N CYS A 46 20.59 9.39 -15.33
CA CYS A 46 19.37 9.67 -14.57
C CYS A 46 19.67 10.54 -13.33
N LYS A 47 18.79 11.49 -13.02
CA LYS A 47 18.95 12.38 -11.85
C LYS A 47 17.62 12.76 -11.21
N PRO A 48 17.59 13.12 -9.90
CA PRO A 48 16.43 13.74 -9.28
C PRO A 48 15.97 15.00 -10.02
N GLY A 49 14.66 15.25 -10.03
CA GLY A 49 14.00 16.34 -10.74
C GLY A 49 13.75 16.09 -12.24
N GLN A 50 14.30 15.01 -12.80
CA GLN A 50 14.07 14.61 -14.19
C GLN A 50 12.67 13.99 -14.37
N ASP A 51 12.11 14.09 -15.57
CA ASP A 51 10.86 13.41 -15.91
C ASP A 51 11.04 11.89 -16.03
N CYS A 52 10.00 11.13 -15.65
CA CYS A 52 10.00 9.67 -15.63
C CYS A 52 10.28 9.07 -17.00
N ARG A 53 9.76 9.68 -18.07
CA ARG A 53 9.92 9.17 -19.44
C ARG A 53 11.38 9.22 -19.87
N THR A 54 12.03 10.37 -19.73
CA THR A 54 13.44 10.52 -20.08
C THR A 54 14.31 9.61 -19.22
N ALA A 55 14.02 9.48 -17.92
CA ALA A 55 14.74 8.54 -17.07
C ALA A 55 14.57 7.08 -17.55
N ALA A 56 13.35 6.66 -17.88
CA ALA A 56 13.09 5.33 -18.41
C ALA A 56 13.82 5.08 -19.75
N GLU A 57 13.84 6.07 -20.65
CA GLU A 57 14.58 6.00 -21.92
C GLU A 57 16.09 5.84 -21.69
N LEU A 58 16.69 6.62 -20.78
CA LEU A 58 18.11 6.48 -20.43
C LEU A 58 18.44 5.09 -19.88
N MET A 59 17.54 4.53 -19.06
CA MET A 59 17.73 3.20 -18.47
C MET A 59 17.70 2.07 -19.50
N THR A 60 17.16 2.28 -20.71
CA THR A 60 17.17 1.26 -21.78
C THR A 60 18.58 0.93 -22.28
N ALA A 61 19.56 1.80 -22.02
CA ALA A 61 20.97 1.55 -22.34
C ALA A 61 21.66 0.57 -21.37
N ALA A 62 20.98 0.16 -20.29
CA ALA A 62 21.55 -0.75 -19.32
C ALA A 62 21.69 -2.18 -19.86
N VAL A 63 22.69 -2.88 -19.36
CA VAL A 63 22.80 -4.33 -19.58
C VAL A 63 21.64 -5.01 -18.85
N GLN A 64 20.88 -5.82 -19.59
CA GLN A 64 19.77 -6.57 -19.03
C GLN A 64 20.28 -7.59 -17.99
N TRP A 65 19.72 -7.53 -16.78
CA TRP A 65 19.94 -8.54 -15.77
C TRP A 65 19.35 -9.89 -16.19
N SER A 66 20.13 -10.95 -16.02
CA SER A 66 19.78 -12.33 -16.39
C SER A 66 19.82 -13.31 -15.22
N GLY A 67 20.16 -12.84 -14.02
CA GLY A 67 20.11 -13.66 -12.81
C GLY A 67 18.68 -13.89 -12.31
N PRO A 68 18.50 -14.73 -11.29
CA PRO A 68 17.18 -14.96 -10.71
C PRO A 68 16.61 -13.66 -10.12
N SER A 69 15.28 -13.59 -10.05
CA SER A 69 14.63 -12.56 -9.23
C SER A 69 15.04 -12.76 -7.78
N PRO A 70 15.45 -11.70 -7.07
CA PRO A 70 15.48 -11.71 -5.61
C PRO A 70 14.21 -12.31 -5.01
N GLU A 71 14.36 -13.25 -4.08
CA GLU A 71 13.24 -13.71 -3.26
C GLU A 71 12.96 -12.65 -2.18
N PHE A 72 11.81 -12.01 -2.30
CA PHE A 72 11.23 -11.21 -1.22
C PHE A 72 10.04 -11.97 -0.66
N GLY A 73 10.16 -12.44 0.57
CA GLY A 73 9.07 -13.15 1.24
C GLY A 73 8.00 -12.17 1.68
N GLU A 74 6.90 -12.06 0.93
CA GLU A 74 5.68 -11.47 1.46
C GLU A 74 5.10 -12.43 2.51
N SER A 75 4.79 -11.92 3.70
CA SER A 75 4.40 -12.75 4.83
C SER A 75 2.99 -12.44 5.33
N ARG A 76 2.39 -13.46 5.94
CA ARG A 76 1.12 -13.36 6.67
C ARG A 76 1.37 -13.63 8.14
N PHE A 77 0.77 -12.85 9.01
CA PHE A 77 0.97 -12.90 10.45
C PHE A 77 -0.39 -12.91 11.17
N LEU A 78 -0.59 -13.84 12.09
CA LEU A 78 -1.70 -13.74 13.02
C LEU A 78 -1.34 -12.67 14.06
N LEU A 79 -1.98 -11.50 13.99
CA LEU A 79 -1.68 -10.37 14.88
C LEU A 79 -2.48 -10.47 16.18
N ARG A 80 -3.71 -10.99 16.11
CA ARG A 80 -4.58 -11.16 17.28
C ARG A 80 -5.58 -12.29 17.10
N GLU A 81 -5.72 -13.08 18.16
CA GLU A 81 -6.76 -14.09 18.32
C GLU A 81 -7.40 -13.91 19.71
N ARG A 82 -8.74 -13.84 19.75
CA ARG A 82 -9.53 -13.79 20.98
C ARG A 82 -10.75 -14.68 20.79
N VAL A 83 -11.08 -15.49 21.79
CA VAL A 83 -12.19 -16.45 21.73
C VAL A 83 -13.50 -15.74 21.37
N GLY A 84 -14.18 -16.22 20.33
CA GLY A 84 -15.46 -15.69 19.87
C GLY A 84 -15.38 -14.36 19.09
N GLN A 85 -14.18 -13.86 18.78
CA GLN A 85 -13.98 -12.66 17.94
C GLN A 85 -13.40 -13.02 16.58
N PRO A 86 -13.65 -12.20 15.54
CA PRO A 86 -12.90 -12.27 14.29
C PRO A 86 -11.39 -12.24 14.50
N LEU A 87 -10.65 -13.00 13.69
CA LEU A 87 -9.20 -12.96 13.67
C LEU A 87 -8.70 -11.63 13.10
N VAL A 88 -7.55 -11.17 13.60
CA VAL A 88 -6.83 -10.03 13.01
C VAL A 88 -5.56 -10.54 12.35
N TRP A 89 -5.48 -10.38 11.04
CA TRP A 89 -4.35 -10.80 10.23
C TRP A 89 -3.56 -9.60 9.72
N GLY A 90 -2.23 -9.69 9.78
CA GLY A 90 -1.32 -8.80 9.09
C GLY A 90 -0.87 -9.44 7.78
N VAL A 91 -0.95 -8.72 6.67
CA VAL A 91 -0.48 -9.16 5.36
C VAL A 91 0.34 -8.06 4.68
N ASP A 92 1.54 -8.39 4.22
CA ASP A 92 2.44 -7.39 3.64
C ASP A 92 1.94 -6.84 2.29
N SER A 93 1.05 -7.57 1.62
CA SER A 93 0.46 -7.20 0.33
C SER A 93 -0.99 -7.65 0.21
N THR A 94 -1.78 -6.93 -0.59
CA THR A 94 -3.17 -7.28 -0.92
C THR A 94 -3.28 -8.55 -1.76
N SER A 95 -2.21 -8.93 -2.48
CA SER A 95 -2.10 -10.22 -3.20
C SER A 95 -2.22 -11.43 -2.27
N LEU A 96 -1.91 -11.24 -0.99
CA LEU A 96 -1.95 -12.31 0.00
C LEU A 96 -3.34 -12.53 0.59
N LEU A 97 -4.32 -11.67 0.31
CA LEU A 97 -5.70 -11.87 0.76
C LEU A 97 -6.32 -13.09 0.09
N ARG A 98 -7.13 -13.83 0.84
CA ARG A 98 -7.70 -15.09 0.43
C ARG A 98 -9.21 -15.09 0.67
N PRO A 99 -10.00 -15.89 -0.08
CA PRO A 99 -11.43 -16.02 0.15
C PRO A 99 -11.79 -16.42 1.59
N GLU A 100 -10.92 -17.17 2.28
CA GLU A 100 -11.12 -17.59 3.67
C GLU A 100 -10.94 -16.45 4.70
N ASP A 101 -10.44 -15.28 4.27
CA ASP A 101 -10.33 -14.08 5.12
C ASP A 101 -11.68 -13.36 5.30
N ASN A 102 -12.76 -13.90 4.74
CA ASN A 102 -14.12 -13.38 4.89
C ASN A 102 -14.49 -13.21 6.37
N GLY A 103 -14.91 -11.99 6.73
CA GLY A 103 -15.26 -11.63 8.11
C GLY A 103 -14.07 -11.40 9.05
N ALA A 104 -12.82 -11.54 8.60
CA ALA A 104 -11.63 -11.18 9.40
C ALA A 104 -11.30 -9.68 9.30
N VAL A 105 -10.46 -9.19 10.22
CA VAL A 105 -9.86 -7.84 10.14
C VAL A 105 -8.49 -7.97 9.48
N MET A 106 -8.31 -7.29 8.35
CA MET A 106 -7.12 -7.40 7.50
C MET A 106 -6.26 -6.14 7.58
N ILE A 107 -5.13 -6.24 8.26
CA ILE A 107 -4.12 -5.20 8.31
C ILE A 107 -3.18 -5.38 7.12
N THR A 108 -3.48 -4.70 6.00
CA THR A 108 -2.61 -4.76 4.81
C THR A 108 -1.56 -3.65 4.86
N ALA A 109 -0.33 -3.96 4.46
CA ALA A 109 0.75 -2.97 4.37
C ALA A 109 0.88 -2.33 2.98
N SER A 110 -0.09 -2.60 2.08
CA SER A 110 -0.13 -2.04 0.73
C SER A 110 -0.60 -0.59 0.74
N HIS A 111 -0.31 0.16 -0.33
CA HIS A 111 -0.85 1.50 -0.50
C HIS A 111 -2.37 1.47 -0.73
N GLY A 112 -3.07 2.53 -0.31
CA GLY A 112 -4.53 2.67 -0.46
C GLY A 112 -4.98 3.18 -1.82
N ALA A 113 -4.08 3.31 -2.80
CA ALA A 113 -4.47 3.71 -4.15
C ALA A 113 -5.17 2.60 -4.94
N LEU A 114 -6.25 2.94 -5.63
CA LEU A 114 -6.90 2.06 -6.57
C LEU A 114 -6.00 1.88 -7.81
N PHE A 115 -5.82 0.63 -8.25
CA PHE A 115 -5.04 0.37 -9.48
C PHE A 115 -5.81 0.87 -10.70
N ALA A 116 -5.14 1.60 -11.59
CA ALA A 116 -5.75 2.07 -12.83
C ALA A 116 -6.27 0.92 -13.71
N SER A 117 -5.69 -0.28 -13.57
CA SER A 117 -6.07 -1.52 -14.27
C SER A 117 -7.05 -2.40 -13.50
N ALA A 118 -7.59 -1.96 -12.36
CA ALA A 118 -8.49 -2.78 -11.54
C ALA A 118 -9.83 -3.01 -12.26
N GLU A 119 -9.98 -4.16 -12.92
CA GLU A 119 -11.22 -4.42 -13.66
C GLU A 119 -12.38 -4.90 -12.79
N LYS A 120 -12.18 -5.64 -11.67
CA LYS A 120 -13.33 -6.35 -11.05
C LYS A 120 -13.41 -6.53 -9.54
N LYS A 121 -12.40 -6.19 -8.72
CA LYS A 121 -12.50 -6.16 -7.25
C LYS A 121 -11.23 -5.58 -6.62
N PRO A 122 -11.32 -4.66 -5.64
CA PRO A 122 -10.15 -4.04 -5.02
C PRO A 122 -9.37 -5.02 -4.11
N ILE A 123 -10.02 -6.07 -3.60
CA ILE A 123 -9.46 -7.13 -2.74
C ILE A 123 -10.18 -8.47 -2.93
N ALA A 124 -9.54 -9.58 -2.54
CA ALA A 124 -10.12 -10.93 -2.61
C ALA A 124 -10.96 -11.25 -1.36
N GLY A 125 -12.25 -11.55 -1.54
CA GLY A 125 -13.22 -11.75 -0.45
C GLY A 125 -13.56 -10.43 0.26
N PRO A 126 -14.77 -10.26 0.85
CA PRO A 126 -15.05 -9.08 1.68
C PRO A 126 -14.58 -9.37 3.12
N PRO A 127 -13.41 -8.89 3.56
CA PRO A 127 -13.09 -8.91 4.98
C PRO A 127 -14.11 -8.05 5.73
N LEU A 128 -14.21 -8.25 7.04
CA LEU A 128 -14.98 -7.33 7.90
C LEU A 128 -14.40 -5.91 7.78
N ALA A 129 -13.07 -5.82 7.86
CA ALA A 129 -12.38 -4.55 7.78
C ALA A 129 -11.00 -4.66 7.13
N ALA A 130 -10.54 -3.59 6.48
CA ALA A 130 -9.24 -3.54 5.80
C ALA A 130 -8.49 -2.24 6.07
N ILE A 131 -7.18 -2.36 6.34
CA ILE A 131 -6.24 -1.24 6.45
C ILE A 131 -5.32 -1.21 5.24
N PHE A 132 -4.97 0.01 4.80
CA PHE A 132 -3.91 0.30 3.85
C PHE A 132 -3.01 1.42 4.38
N ASN A 133 -1.95 1.75 3.65
CA ASN A 133 -1.12 2.92 3.91
C ASN A 133 -1.47 4.04 2.93
N ASP A 134 -1.60 5.28 3.41
CA ASP A 134 -1.97 6.41 2.54
C ASP A 134 -0.87 6.86 1.57
N ALA A 135 0.34 6.30 1.68
CA ALA A 135 1.49 6.65 0.85
C ALA A 135 1.78 8.16 0.79
N GLY A 136 1.47 8.89 1.88
CA GLY A 136 1.62 10.34 1.95
C GLY A 136 0.53 11.10 1.21
N GLY A 137 -0.61 10.47 0.95
CA GLY A 137 -1.72 10.99 0.16
C GLY A 137 -1.50 10.85 -1.35
N GLY A 138 -0.27 11.07 -1.82
CA GLY A 138 0.11 11.00 -3.22
C GLY A 138 -0.58 12.04 -4.11
N ALA A 139 -0.20 12.10 -5.39
CA ALA A 139 -0.80 13.02 -6.33
C ALA A 139 -2.33 12.85 -6.40
N ASP A 140 -3.05 13.96 -6.41
CA ASP A 140 -4.52 14.03 -6.50
C ASP A 140 -5.25 13.28 -5.35
N GLY A 141 -4.57 13.02 -4.23
CA GLY A 141 -5.13 12.23 -3.13
C GLY A 141 -5.30 10.75 -3.47
N CYS A 142 -4.55 10.23 -4.45
CA CYS A 142 -4.72 8.85 -4.90
C CYS A 142 -4.44 7.81 -3.82
N GLY A 143 -3.62 8.12 -2.81
CA GLY A 143 -3.18 7.22 -1.75
C GLY A 143 -4.28 6.64 -0.88
N PHE A 144 -5.48 7.21 -0.91
CA PHE A 144 -6.68 6.70 -0.22
C PHE A 144 -7.86 6.47 -1.17
N SER A 145 -7.64 6.49 -2.49
CA SER A 145 -8.70 6.35 -3.50
C SER A 145 -9.46 5.02 -3.45
N ARG A 146 -8.87 3.94 -2.90
CA ARG A 146 -9.54 2.65 -2.72
C ARG A 146 -10.65 2.69 -1.66
N LEU A 147 -10.62 3.65 -0.74
CA LEU A 147 -11.60 3.74 0.36
C LEU A 147 -13.03 3.88 -0.15
N ALA A 148 -13.26 4.69 -1.18
CA ALA A 148 -14.60 4.90 -1.75
C ALA A 148 -15.16 3.63 -2.42
N VAL A 149 -14.30 2.81 -3.05
CA VAL A 149 -14.72 1.54 -3.66
C VAL A 149 -15.12 0.54 -2.58
N LEU A 150 -14.29 0.41 -1.54
CA LEU A 150 -14.57 -0.49 -0.41
C LEU A 150 -15.81 -0.07 0.38
N ASP A 151 -16.07 1.23 0.46
CA ASP A 151 -17.31 1.76 1.03
C ASP A 151 -18.55 1.26 0.28
N GLY A 152 -18.51 1.30 -1.06
CA GLY A 152 -19.58 0.76 -1.92
C GLY A 152 -19.75 -0.75 -1.81
N GLU A 153 -18.74 -1.47 -1.32
CA GLU A 153 -18.77 -2.92 -1.05
C GLU A 153 -19.18 -3.26 0.39
N GLY A 154 -19.45 -2.25 1.23
CA GLY A 154 -19.83 -2.44 2.64
C GLY A 154 -18.67 -2.83 3.56
N VAL A 155 -17.43 -2.65 3.13
CA VAL A 155 -16.24 -3.00 3.91
C VAL A 155 -15.80 -1.81 4.77
N ILE A 156 -15.57 -2.03 6.06
CA ILE A 156 -14.97 -1.03 6.95
C ILE A 156 -13.51 -0.81 6.51
N ALA A 157 -13.17 0.37 6.00
CA ALA A 157 -11.84 0.60 5.46
C ALA A 157 -11.23 1.91 5.95
N ALA A 158 -9.93 1.86 6.21
CA ALA A 158 -9.15 3.02 6.58
C ALA A 158 -7.73 2.94 6.03
N THR A 159 -7.02 4.06 6.09
CA THR A 159 -5.60 4.15 5.81
C THR A 159 -4.84 4.60 7.05
N VAL A 160 -3.61 4.14 7.22
CA VAL A 160 -2.64 4.70 8.16
C VAL A 160 -1.78 5.77 7.48
N ALA A 161 -1.33 6.75 8.26
CA ALA A 161 -0.38 7.75 7.81
C ALA A 161 0.95 7.08 7.43
N ALA A 162 1.48 7.35 6.23
CA ALA A 162 2.78 6.84 5.80
C ALA A 162 3.94 7.21 6.74
N ALA A 163 3.81 8.31 7.48
CA ALA A 163 4.78 8.74 8.49
C ALA A 163 4.73 7.89 9.78
N SER A 164 3.65 7.14 10.01
CA SER A 164 3.45 6.33 11.23
C SER A 164 3.85 4.86 11.06
N ALA A 165 3.80 4.33 9.84
CA ALA A 165 4.08 2.93 9.57
C ALA A 165 4.70 2.70 8.19
N ARG A 166 5.52 1.66 8.08
CA ARG A 166 6.20 1.28 6.84
C ARG A 166 5.25 0.61 5.85
N ILE A 167 5.24 1.08 4.60
CA ILE A 167 4.63 0.34 3.48
C ILE A 167 5.38 -0.99 3.28
N GLY A 168 4.63 -2.06 3.07
CA GLY A 168 5.15 -3.41 2.87
C GLY A 168 5.51 -4.18 4.16
N ASP A 169 5.20 -3.65 5.35
CA ASP A 169 5.40 -4.31 6.64
C ASP A 169 4.13 -4.21 7.52
N ALA A 170 3.33 -5.28 7.54
CA ALA A 170 2.05 -5.27 8.24
C ALA A 170 2.19 -5.23 9.77
N ARG A 171 3.33 -5.69 10.31
CA ARG A 171 3.61 -5.59 11.74
C ARG A 171 3.94 -4.17 12.14
N SER A 172 4.69 -3.44 11.31
CA SER A 172 4.90 -1.99 11.51
C SER A 172 3.57 -1.23 11.56
N ALA A 173 2.64 -1.55 10.67
CA ALA A 173 1.30 -0.98 10.70
C ALA A 173 0.58 -1.31 12.01
N TRP A 174 0.59 -2.57 12.45
CA TRP A 174 -0.04 -2.98 13.71
C TRP A 174 0.55 -2.31 14.95
N GLU A 175 1.88 -2.21 15.02
CA GLU A 175 2.60 -1.72 16.20
C GLU A 175 2.54 -0.21 16.37
N SER A 176 2.46 0.55 15.27
CA SER A 176 2.66 2.01 15.29
C SER A 176 1.78 2.80 14.33
N GLY A 177 0.98 2.13 13.49
CA GLY A 177 0.14 2.77 12.50
C GLY A 177 -0.96 3.62 13.15
N ILE A 178 -1.06 4.86 12.69
CA ILE A 178 -2.10 5.82 13.10
C ILE A 178 -3.01 6.08 11.90
N ILE A 179 -4.31 5.92 12.10
CA ILE A 179 -5.32 6.16 11.06
C ILE A 179 -5.23 7.60 10.57
N SER A 180 -5.14 7.79 9.25
CA SER A 180 -5.13 9.11 8.60
C SER A 180 -6.45 9.42 7.88
N HIS A 181 -7.05 8.43 7.22
CA HIS A 181 -8.32 8.57 6.50
C HIS A 181 -9.20 7.35 6.72
N THR A 182 -10.51 7.56 6.72
CA THR A 182 -11.54 6.53 6.91
C THR A 182 -12.58 6.64 5.80
N ASN A 183 -13.18 5.51 5.40
CA ASN A 183 -14.41 5.55 4.62
C ASN A 183 -15.65 5.80 5.50
N ALA A 184 -16.84 5.87 4.91
CA ALA A 184 -18.06 6.19 5.64
C ALA A 184 -18.47 5.05 6.58
N HIS A 185 -18.29 3.80 6.17
CA HIS A 185 -18.54 2.63 7.04
C HIS A 185 -17.62 2.61 8.27
N ALA A 186 -16.33 2.91 8.10
CA ALA A 186 -15.40 3.04 9.22
C ALA A 186 -15.80 4.19 10.15
N HIS A 187 -16.17 5.35 9.59
CA HIS A 187 -16.64 6.47 10.41
C HIS A 187 -17.90 6.13 11.20
N ALA A 188 -18.86 5.41 10.58
CA ALA A 188 -20.08 4.94 11.24
C ALA A 188 -19.78 3.95 12.38
N ALA A 189 -18.72 3.14 12.26
CA ALA A 189 -18.18 2.30 13.32
C ALA A 189 -17.41 3.06 14.42
N GLY A 190 -17.39 4.40 14.37
CA GLY A 190 -16.70 5.26 15.33
C GLY A 190 -15.18 5.31 15.15
N ILE A 191 -14.65 4.78 14.04
CA ILE A 191 -13.23 4.86 13.69
C ILE A 191 -12.94 6.26 13.15
N ILE A 192 -11.91 6.91 13.67
CA ILE A 192 -11.56 8.28 13.30
C ILE A 192 -10.05 8.42 13.04
N PRO A 193 -9.62 9.43 12.26
CA PRO A 193 -8.21 9.80 12.19
C PRO A 193 -7.62 10.03 13.58
N GLY A 194 -6.42 9.48 13.82
CA GLY A 194 -5.75 9.49 15.11
C GLY A 194 -5.88 8.20 15.92
N ASP A 195 -6.83 7.30 15.59
CA ASP A 195 -6.90 5.97 16.20
C ASP A 195 -5.66 5.12 15.85
N ASP A 196 -5.26 4.23 16.75
CA ASP A 196 -4.26 3.18 16.47
C ASP A 196 -4.93 1.91 15.90
N LEU A 197 -4.12 0.98 15.37
CA LEU A 197 -4.68 -0.24 14.76
C LEU A 197 -5.33 -1.23 15.73
N PRO A 198 -4.87 -1.39 16.98
CA PRO A 198 -5.64 -2.14 17.99
C PRO A 198 -7.04 -1.56 18.22
N THR A 199 -7.17 -0.23 18.33
CA THR A 199 -8.44 0.48 18.49
C THR A 199 -9.32 0.34 17.26
N PHE A 200 -8.76 0.50 16.05
CA PHE A 200 -9.45 0.23 14.80
C PHE A 200 -10.06 -1.18 14.78
N ALA A 201 -9.27 -2.20 15.13
CA ALA A 201 -9.73 -3.59 15.11
C ALA A 201 -10.82 -3.85 16.16
N ASP A 202 -10.72 -3.26 17.34
CA ASP A 202 -11.77 -3.37 18.37
C ASP A 202 -13.08 -2.70 17.93
N LYS A 203 -13.02 -1.48 17.35
CA LYS A 203 -14.20 -0.77 16.84
C LYS A 203 -14.86 -1.49 15.66
N ALA A 204 -14.07 -1.99 14.71
CA ALA A 204 -14.58 -2.76 13.58
C ALA A 204 -15.31 -4.03 14.03
N ILE A 205 -14.76 -4.75 15.01
CA ILE A 205 -15.37 -5.97 15.56
C ILE A 205 -16.65 -5.65 16.36
N ALA A 206 -16.70 -4.52 17.08
CA ALA A 206 -17.90 -4.09 17.79
C ALA A 206 -19.04 -3.76 16.83
N ALA A 207 -18.74 -3.05 15.73
CA ALA A 207 -19.74 -2.67 14.73
C ALA A 207 -20.43 -3.88 14.07
N GLU A 208 -19.69 -4.97 13.82
CA GLU A 208 -20.28 -6.23 13.29
C GLU A 208 -21.25 -6.90 14.26
N ARG A 209 -21.03 -6.72 15.57
CA ARG A 209 -21.86 -7.33 16.62
C ARG A 209 -23.14 -6.55 16.90
N GLY A 210 -23.23 -5.30 16.44
CA GLY A 210 -24.35 -4.40 16.70
C GLY A 210 -24.39 -3.85 18.13
N ASP A 211 -23.24 -3.86 18.83
CA ASP A 211 -23.04 -3.31 20.18
C ASP A 211 -22.58 -1.84 20.10
#